data_AF-A0A7J6PCK7-F1
#
_entry.id   AF-A0A7J6PCK7-F1
#
_cell.length_a   1.000
_cell.length_b   1.000
_cell.length_c   1.000
_cell.angle_alpha   90.00
_cell.angle_beta   90.00
_cell.angle_gamma   90.00
#
_symmetry.space_group_name_H-M   'P 1'
#
loop_
_entity.id
_entity.type
_entity.pdbx_description
1 polymer ?
#
loop_
_entity_poly.entity_id
_entity_poly.type
_entity_poly.pdbx_seq_one_letter_code
_entity_poly.pdbx_strand_id
1 'polypeptide(L)'
;MYWRGNDTSLVDFGSSEMGKLWNSGDVYVNIADYSNYDQIANETLLVTWMKQWRKATGNTGRIFLTYGDAAKHYNERMVEFVSTFERFLDNYVSREDMIEIAPIGLSFDAEGMKSASVRQTLEEAQSMKARVSEKKGYEPGALLIDFAVSGDPNPVATQYVMQLADHATFEVFRNAIDGDYADDLVVRMNWMLTQQCVVCTQPGWENLRAKITILVEGSCTKVNYCNKVSMCAFDAVEYPSSAGGIEYIWNTMNLLRQRMISDGIITTEQFNSLFDVHGTLFAINDWEWSRCFYGDSFSKKMGYPNCHKYHREASRCHAR
;
A
#
# COMPACT_ATOMS: atom_id res chain seq x y z
N MET A 1 2.74 6.59 -6.61
CA MET A 1 2.51 7.73 -7.55
C MET A 1 2.35 8.99 -6.73
N TYR A 2 3.05 10.08 -7.10
CA TYR A 2 2.84 11.39 -6.49
C TYR A 2 1.71 12.11 -7.20
N TRP A 3 0.62 12.38 -6.49
CA TRP A 3 -0.56 12.99 -7.09
C TRP A 3 -0.39 14.49 -7.27
N ARG A 4 -0.64 14.96 -8.49
CA ARG A 4 -0.61 16.38 -8.86
C ARG A 4 -1.87 16.85 -9.59
N GLY A 5 -2.89 15.99 -9.70
CA GLY A 5 -4.21 16.31 -10.25
C GLY A 5 -4.36 16.26 -11.78
N ASN A 6 -3.30 16.03 -12.54
CA ASN A 6 -3.33 15.97 -14.01
C ASN A 6 -3.13 14.57 -14.60
N ASP A 7 -2.69 13.60 -13.81
CA ASP A 7 -2.50 12.22 -14.26
C ASP A 7 -3.82 11.42 -14.11
N THR A 8 -4.44 11.10 -15.24
CA THR A 8 -5.66 10.29 -15.29
C THR A 8 -5.39 8.80 -15.42
N SER A 9 -4.13 8.37 -15.56
CA SER A 9 -3.78 6.99 -15.93
C SER A 9 -4.34 5.94 -14.96
N LEU A 10 -4.37 6.26 -13.66
CA LEU A 10 -4.97 5.38 -12.66
C LEU A 10 -6.48 5.27 -12.85
N VAL A 11 -7.18 6.39 -13.03
CA VAL A 11 -8.65 6.42 -13.25
C VAL A 11 -9.01 5.72 -14.56
N ASP A 12 -8.25 5.97 -15.63
CA ASP A 12 -8.44 5.35 -16.94
C ASP A 12 -8.22 3.84 -16.85
N PHE A 13 -7.20 3.38 -16.12
CA PHE A 13 -7.03 1.97 -15.82
C PHE A 13 -8.25 1.42 -15.08
N GLY A 14 -8.57 1.98 -13.91
CA GLY A 14 -9.61 1.45 -13.03
C GLY A 14 -11.01 1.47 -13.65
N SER A 15 -11.27 2.33 -14.63
CA SER A 15 -12.55 2.39 -15.36
C SER A 15 -12.60 1.46 -16.58
N SER A 16 -11.46 0.94 -17.03
CA SER A 16 -11.39 -0.04 -18.11
C SER A 16 -11.93 -1.40 -17.69
N GLU A 17 -12.33 -2.23 -18.66
CA GLU A 17 -12.78 -3.61 -18.40
C GLU A 17 -11.72 -4.44 -17.68
N MET A 18 -10.43 -4.28 -18.03
CA MET A 18 -9.33 -4.94 -17.34
C MET A 18 -9.21 -4.45 -15.91
N GLY A 19 -9.19 -3.12 -15.70
CA GLY A 19 -9.06 -2.55 -14.37
C GLY A 19 -10.19 -2.98 -13.45
N LYS A 20 -11.43 -3.04 -13.92
CA LYS A 20 -12.58 -3.51 -13.12
C LYS A 20 -12.46 -4.96 -12.60
N LEU A 21 -11.63 -5.80 -13.23
CA LEU A 21 -11.34 -7.14 -12.73
C LEU A 21 -10.40 -7.12 -11.51
N TRP A 22 -9.59 -6.07 -11.37
CA TRP A 22 -8.46 -6.01 -10.42
C TRP A 22 -8.53 -4.80 -9.46
N ASN A 23 -9.43 -3.84 -9.68
CA ASN A 23 -9.55 -2.59 -8.94
C ASN A 23 -10.40 -2.74 -7.67
N SER A 24 -10.52 -3.92 -7.07
CA SER A 24 -11.37 -4.13 -5.89
C SER A 24 -10.70 -3.75 -4.56
N GLY A 25 -9.39 -3.50 -4.57
CA GLY A 25 -8.60 -3.21 -3.38
C GLY A 25 -8.36 -1.72 -3.10
N ASP A 26 -7.51 -1.45 -2.12
CA ASP A 26 -7.11 -0.12 -1.69
C ASP A 26 -6.21 0.55 -2.74
N VAL A 27 -6.23 1.88 -2.77
CA VAL A 27 -5.31 2.69 -3.58
C VAL A 27 -4.52 3.61 -2.68
N TYR A 28 -3.20 3.62 -2.87
CA TYR A 28 -2.25 4.43 -2.12
C TYR A 28 -1.74 5.56 -3.01
N VAL A 29 -1.94 6.79 -2.57
CA VAL A 29 -1.67 7.98 -3.36
C VAL A 29 -0.81 8.93 -2.54
N ASN A 30 0.43 9.15 -2.98
CA ASN A 30 1.32 10.07 -2.29
C ASN A 30 0.87 11.51 -2.55
N ILE A 31 0.56 12.24 -1.48
CA ILE A 31 0.06 13.63 -1.52
C ILE A 31 1.00 14.63 -0.86
N ALA A 32 1.99 14.15 -0.09
CA ALA A 32 2.97 14.98 0.58
C ALA A 32 4.20 14.18 0.99
N ASP A 33 5.29 14.88 1.19
CA ASP A 33 6.56 14.36 1.71
C ASP A 33 7.21 15.40 2.64
N TYR A 34 8.44 15.12 3.08
CA TYR A 34 9.19 16.02 3.97
C TYR A 34 9.40 17.44 3.43
N SER A 35 9.37 17.63 2.11
CA SER A 35 9.59 18.92 1.45
C SER A 35 8.33 19.78 1.38
N ASN A 36 7.15 19.20 1.63
CA ASN A 36 5.87 19.91 1.61
C ASN A 36 4.88 19.45 2.70
N TYR A 37 5.37 19.01 3.85
CA TYR A 37 4.57 18.53 4.98
C TYR A 37 3.56 19.56 5.53
N ASP A 38 3.70 20.84 5.21
CA ASP A 38 2.82 21.92 5.66
C ASP A 38 1.64 22.19 4.72
N GLN A 39 1.59 21.53 3.55
CA GLN A 39 0.55 21.72 2.54
C GLN A 39 0.25 20.45 1.72
N ILE A 40 -1.02 20.28 1.35
CA ILE A 40 -1.44 19.28 0.36
C ILE A 40 -1.67 20.04 -0.95
N ALA A 41 -1.00 19.63 -2.03
CA ALA A 41 -1.16 20.32 -3.30
C ALA A 41 -2.61 20.19 -3.82
N ASN A 42 -3.20 21.27 -4.33
CA ASN A 42 -4.49 21.27 -5.02
C ASN A 42 -5.63 20.54 -4.29
N GLU A 43 -5.90 20.89 -3.03
CA GLU A 43 -6.82 20.16 -2.13
C GLU A 43 -8.23 19.98 -2.70
N THR A 44 -8.79 21.02 -3.34
CA THR A 44 -10.11 20.93 -3.98
C THR A 44 -10.14 19.92 -5.14
N LEU A 45 -9.06 19.86 -5.92
CA LEU A 45 -8.94 18.87 -6.99
C LEU A 45 -8.75 17.47 -6.43
N LEU A 46 -8.16 17.32 -5.24
CA LEU A 46 -7.98 16.01 -4.60
C LEU A 46 -9.33 15.40 -4.23
N VAL A 47 -10.23 16.19 -3.61
CA VAL A 47 -11.60 15.75 -3.31
C VAL A 47 -12.36 15.41 -4.60
N THR A 48 -12.25 16.27 -5.62
CA THR A 48 -12.88 16.04 -6.93
C THR A 48 -12.38 14.75 -7.57
N TRP A 49 -11.08 14.49 -7.50
CA TRP A 49 -10.46 13.27 -8.01
C TRP A 49 -10.96 12.03 -7.26
N MET A 50 -11.04 12.05 -5.93
CA MET A 50 -11.57 10.92 -5.15
C MET A 50 -13.01 10.58 -5.54
N LYS A 51 -13.88 11.59 -5.71
CA LYS A 51 -15.25 11.38 -6.20
C LYS A 51 -15.27 10.80 -7.61
N GLN A 52 -14.43 11.33 -8.50
CA GLN A 52 -14.32 10.81 -9.86
C GLN A 52 -13.83 9.36 -9.87
N TRP A 53 -12.83 9.02 -9.05
CA TRP A 53 -12.32 7.66 -8.91
C TRP A 53 -13.45 6.70 -8.51
N ARG A 54 -14.19 7.02 -7.46
CA ARG A 54 -15.34 6.22 -7.00
C ARG A 54 -16.37 6.03 -8.10
N LYS A 55 -16.78 7.12 -8.73
CA LYS A 55 -17.82 7.11 -9.78
C LYS A 55 -17.40 6.36 -11.04
N ALA A 56 -16.17 6.55 -11.50
CA ALA A 56 -15.72 6.00 -12.78
C ALA A 56 -15.33 4.52 -12.69
N THR A 57 -14.82 4.09 -11.53
CA THR A 57 -14.25 2.75 -11.37
C THR A 57 -15.15 1.79 -10.60
N GLY A 58 -16.08 2.32 -9.79
CA GLY A 58 -16.88 1.52 -8.86
C GLY A 58 -16.07 0.93 -7.71
N ASN A 59 -14.79 1.29 -7.57
CA ASN A 59 -13.93 0.83 -6.49
C ASN A 59 -14.53 1.23 -5.13
N THR A 60 -14.61 0.26 -4.21
CA THR A 60 -15.07 0.45 -2.83
C THR A 60 -13.96 0.29 -1.79
N GLY A 61 -12.73 0.00 -2.22
CA GLY A 61 -11.56 -0.10 -1.36
C GLY A 61 -11.17 1.24 -0.75
N ARG A 62 -10.19 1.27 0.14
CA ARG A 62 -9.77 2.50 0.83
C ARG A 62 -8.93 3.36 -0.09
N ILE A 63 -9.13 4.67 -0.04
CA ILE A 63 -8.21 5.64 -0.65
C ILE A 63 -7.26 6.12 0.43
N PHE A 64 -6.05 5.58 0.47
CA PHE A 64 -4.99 6.03 1.36
C PHE A 64 -4.27 7.23 0.74
N LEU A 65 -4.36 8.35 1.44
CA LEU A 65 -3.66 9.58 1.15
C LEU A 65 -2.35 9.52 1.94
N THR A 66 -1.27 9.24 1.23
CA THR A 66 0.02 8.86 1.79
C THR A 66 0.93 10.07 1.95
N TYR A 67 1.54 10.18 3.13
CA TYR A 67 2.78 10.91 3.34
C TYR A 67 3.95 9.97 3.03
N GLY A 68 4.67 10.19 1.93
CA GLY A 68 5.69 9.24 1.43
C GLY A 68 6.97 9.90 0.92
N ASP A 69 7.83 9.12 0.26
CA ASP A 69 9.16 9.50 -0.28
C ASP A 69 10.21 9.88 0.79
N ALA A 70 10.40 8.91 1.70
CA ALA A 70 11.27 8.92 2.87
C ALA A 70 12.78 8.98 2.64
N ALA A 71 13.25 8.53 1.47
CA ALA A 71 14.56 7.88 1.35
C ALA A 71 15.76 8.81 1.59
N LYS A 72 15.55 10.13 1.74
CA LYS A 72 16.61 11.11 1.98
C LYS A 72 16.53 11.84 3.33
N HIS A 73 15.37 11.84 4.00
CA HIS A 73 15.14 12.68 5.18
C HIS A 73 14.43 11.98 6.33
N TYR A 74 14.44 10.63 6.37
CA TYR A 74 13.91 9.82 7.46
C TYR A 74 12.54 10.32 7.95
N ASN A 75 11.62 10.63 7.01
CA ASN A 75 10.25 11.11 7.27
C ASN A 75 10.11 12.02 8.49
N GLU A 76 11.03 12.98 8.63
CA GLU A 76 10.83 14.08 9.55
C GLU A 76 9.47 14.72 9.25
N ARG A 77 8.85 15.33 10.26
CA ARG A 77 7.60 16.09 10.11
C ARG A 77 6.29 15.30 9.93
N MET A 78 6.27 13.96 10.09
CA MET A 78 5.02 13.19 10.03
C MET A 78 3.97 13.67 11.05
N VAL A 79 4.37 13.98 12.28
CA VAL A 79 3.46 14.49 13.33
C VAL A 79 2.88 15.83 12.89
N GLU A 80 3.70 16.74 12.37
CA GLU A 80 3.25 18.01 11.82
C GLU A 80 2.31 17.83 10.60
N PHE A 81 2.55 16.82 9.76
CA PHE A 81 1.68 16.51 8.65
C PHE A 81 0.28 16.05 9.10
N VAL A 82 0.14 15.42 10.28
CA VAL A 82 -1.19 15.11 10.85
C VAL A 82 -2.03 16.39 10.98
N SER A 83 -1.44 17.50 11.44
CA SER A 83 -2.14 18.79 11.52
C SER A 83 -2.48 19.37 10.15
N THR A 84 -1.60 19.19 9.16
CA THR A 84 -1.90 19.57 7.76
C THR A 84 -3.09 18.78 7.22
N PHE A 85 -3.11 17.48 7.46
CA PHE A 85 -4.21 16.60 7.06
C PHE A 85 -5.53 16.94 7.78
N GLU A 86 -5.49 17.25 9.07
CA GLU A 86 -6.65 17.73 9.83
C GLU A 86 -7.25 19.00 9.19
N ARG A 87 -6.41 19.99 8.85
CA ARG A 87 -6.87 21.21 8.16
C ARG A 87 -7.48 20.91 6.79
N PHE A 88 -6.93 19.96 6.05
CA PHE A 88 -7.51 19.53 4.78
C PHE A 88 -8.92 18.96 4.98
N LEU A 89 -9.10 18.03 5.92
CA LEU A 89 -10.41 17.46 6.22
C LEU A 89 -11.39 18.55 6.70
N ASP A 90 -10.94 19.46 7.56
CA ASP A 90 -11.78 20.53 8.10
C ASP A 90 -12.27 21.49 7.02
N ASN A 91 -11.40 21.89 6.10
CA ASN A 91 -11.67 22.95 5.14
C ASN A 91 -12.29 22.44 3.82
N TYR A 92 -11.98 21.21 3.41
CA TYR A 92 -12.30 20.73 2.06
C TYR A 92 -13.16 19.48 2.00
N VAL A 93 -13.30 18.74 3.11
CA VAL A 93 -14.12 17.52 3.13
C VAL A 93 -15.33 17.77 4.03
N SER A 94 -16.51 17.86 3.43
CA SER A 94 -17.78 17.90 4.16
C SER A 94 -18.25 16.48 4.52
N ARG A 95 -19.34 16.39 5.31
CA ARG A 95 -19.98 15.10 5.58
C ARG A 95 -20.51 14.48 4.30
N GLU A 96 -21.10 15.29 3.44
CA GLU A 96 -21.64 14.90 2.13
C GLU A 96 -20.52 14.40 1.21
N ASP A 97 -19.37 15.10 1.18
CA ASP A 97 -18.20 14.61 0.44
C ASP A 97 -17.74 13.26 0.97
N MET A 98 -17.67 13.10 2.30
CA MET A 98 -17.23 11.86 2.93
C MET A 98 -18.14 10.67 2.58
N ILE A 99 -19.46 10.87 2.48
CA ILE A 99 -20.39 9.82 2.03
C ILE A 99 -20.03 9.30 0.63
N GLU A 100 -19.52 10.17 -0.25
CA GLU A 100 -19.14 9.79 -1.61
C GLU A 100 -17.75 9.15 -1.70
N ILE A 101 -16.78 9.61 -0.89
CA ILE A 101 -15.37 9.21 -1.03
C ILE A 101 -14.92 8.12 -0.06
N ALA A 102 -15.62 7.93 1.06
CA ALA A 102 -15.25 6.95 2.07
C ALA A 102 -15.22 5.50 1.53
N PRO A 103 -14.40 4.62 2.12
CA PRO A 103 -13.41 4.93 3.17
C PRO A 103 -12.16 5.62 2.59
N ILE A 104 -11.63 6.61 3.32
CA ILE A 104 -10.32 7.22 3.06
C ILE A 104 -9.41 7.04 4.26
N GLY A 105 -8.11 7.22 4.09
CA GLY A 105 -7.18 7.18 5.21
C GLY A 105 -5.96 8.06 5.05
N LEU A 106 -5.35 8.38 6.18
CA LEU A 106 -3.99 8.93 6.25
C LEU A 106 -3.03 7.75 6.36
N SER A 107 -2.13 7.61 5.39
CA SER A 107 -1.11 6.57 5.36
C SER A 107 0.27 7.19 5.48
N PHE A 108 1.19 6.50 6.13
CA PHE A 108 2.59 6.91 6.23
C PHE A 108 3.48 5.85 5.59
N ASP A 109 4.07 6.20 4.45
CA ASP A 109 5.13 5.42 3.80
C ASP A 109 6.48 5.94 4.31
N ALA A 110 6.83 5.49 5.52
CA ALA A 110 7.90 6.07 6.30
C ALA A 110 8.91 5.05 6.86
N GLU A 111 9.93 4.73 6.06
CA GLU A 111 10.98 3.78 6.42
C GLU A 111 12.03 4.35 7.41
N GLY A 112 12.66 3.49 8.21
CA GLY A 112 13.84 3.85 9.02
C GLY A 112 13.58 4.75 10.25
N MET A 113 12.34 4.92 10.67
CA MET A 113 11.95 5.85 11.73
C MET A 113 12.32 5.41 13.15
N LYS A 114 12.60 6.37 14.03
CA LYS A 114 12.66 6.09 15.47
C LYS A 114 11.28 5.66 15.97
N SER A 115 11.22 4.59 16.75
CA SER A 115 9.96 4.04 17.28
C SER A 115 9.14 5.05 18.09
N ALA A 116 9.79 5.94 18.84
CA ALA A 116 9.11 7.02 19.57
C ALA A 116 8.38 8.01 18.64
N SER A 117 8.97 8.34 17.48
CA SER A 117 8.34 9.21 16.48
C SER A 117 7.15 8.53 15.81
N VAL A 118 7.26 7.22 15.52
CA VAL A 118 6.14 6.42 15.00
C VAL A 118 4.98 6.41 15.99
N ARG A 119 5.25 6.13 17.27
CA ARG A 119 4.25 6.15 18.33
C ARG A 119 3.54 7.50 18.43
N GLN A 120 4.30 8.59 18.55
CA GLN A 120 3.75 9.94 18.67
C GLN A 120 2.87 10.29 17.46
N THR A 121 3.32 9.95 16.25
CA THR A 121 2.55 10.18 15.01
C THR A 121 1.22 9.45 15.04
N LEU A 122 1.22 8.17 15.42
CA LEU A 122 0.00 7.36 15.46
C LEU A 122 -0.96 7.80 16.57
N GLU A 123 -0.45 8.17 17.76
CA GLU A 123 -1.26 8.73 18.85
C GLU A 123 -1.94 10.04 18.41
N GLU A 124 -1.20 10.94 17.73
CA GLU A 124 -1.78 12.19 17.22
C GLU A 124 -2.76 11.92 16.07
N ALA A 125 -2.45 11.01 15.15
CA ALA A 125 -3.32 10.65 14.02
C ALA A 125 -4.64 10.03 14.48
N GLN A 126 -4.62 9.14 15.48
CA GLN A 126 -5.85 8.59 16.07
C GLN A 126 -6.64 9.67 16.82
N SER A 127 -5.95 10.57 17.53
CA SER A 127 -6.61 11.69 18.22
C SER A 127 -7.29 12.63 17.21
N MET A 128 -6.60 12.99 16.13
CA MET A 128 -7.13 13.77 15.01
C MET A 128 -8.35 13.06 14.40
N LYS A 129 -8.23 11.77 14.09
CA LYS A 129 -9.32 10.97 13.52
C LYS A 129 -10.59 11.04 14.39
N ALA A 130 -10.44 10.89 15.71
CA ALA A 130 -11.57 10.98 16.64
C ALA A 130 -12.20 12.38 16.64
N ARG A 131 -11.39 13.44 16.81
CA ARG A 131 -11.84 14.83 16.83
C ARG A 131 -12.59 15.22 15.56
N VAL A 132 -11.99 14.96 14.39
CA VAL A 132 -12.56 15.36 13.10
C VAL A 132 -13.83 14.56 12.81
N SER A 133 -13.83 13.24 13.07
CA SER A 133 -15.01 12.40 12.82
C SER A 133 -16.20 12.84 13.67
N GLU A 134 -15.98 13.16 14.95
CA GLU A 134 -17.02 13.71 15.84
C GLU A 134 -17.50 15.08 15.35
N LYS A 135 -16.58 16.03 15.13
CA LYS A 135 -16.89 17.40 14.71
C LYS A 135 -17.67 17.45 13.39
N LYS A 136 -17.33 16.59 12.43
CA LYS A 136 -17.86 16.61 11.06
C LYS A 136 -19.01 15.61 10.87
N GLY A 137 -19.27 14.73 11.85
CA GLY A 137 -20.30 13.70 11.76
C GLY A 137 -19.98 12.62 10.73
N TYR A 138 -18.72 12.21 10.62
CA TYR A 138 -18.31 11.11 9.75
C TYR A 138 -18.75 9.77 10.35
N GLU A 139 -19.19 8.86 9.48
CA GLU A 139 -19.59 7.52 9.90
C GLU A 139 -18.37 6.71 10.40
N PRO A 140 -18.55 5.77 11.35
CA PRO A 140 -17.49 4.89 11.80
C PRO A 140 -16.82 4.16 10.62
N GLY A 141 -15.50 4.18 10.58
CA GLY A 141 -14.72 3.55 9.50
C GLY A 141 -14.55 4.38 8.23
N ALA A 142 -15.16 5.58 8.14
CA ALA A 142 -14.97 6.47 6.98
C ALA A 142 -13.55 7.04 6.88
N LEU A 143 -12.91 7.27 8.03
CA LEU A 143 -11.52 7.74 8.14
C LEU A 143 -10.66 6.71 8.87
N LEU A 144 -9.51 6.37 8.29
CA LEU A 144 -8.61 5.31 8.77
C LEU A 144 -7.15 5.80 8.84
N ILE A 145 -6.36 5.18 9.70
CA ILE A 145 -4.91 5.42 9.83
C ILE A 145 -4.17 4.16 9.38
N ASP A 146 -3.24 4.31 8.44
CA ASP A 146 -2.34 3.26 7.96
C ASP A 146 -0.88 3.67 8.19
N PHE A 147 0.00 2.68 8.32
CA PHE A 147 1.44 2.90 8.43
C PHE A 147 2.20 1.75 7.74
N ALA A 148 3.13 2.08 6.86
CA ALA A 148 3.98 1.12 6.19
C ALA A 148 5.03 0.54 7.16
N VAL A 149 5.11 -0.78 7.19
CA VAL A 149 6.12 -1.53 7.94
C VAL A 149 7.17 -2.01 6.94
N SER A 150 8.26 -1.24 6.88
CA SER A 150 9.38 -1.49 6.00
C SER A 150 10.14 -2.77 6.34
N GLY A 151 11.09 -3.10 5.47
CA GLY A 151 11.96 -4.22 5.66
C GLY A 151 13.08 -4.08 6.70
N ASP A 152 13.36 -2.85 7.16
CA ASP A 152 14.42 -2.58 8.12
C ASP A 152 14.02 -2.99 9.55
N PRO A 153 14.90 -3.68 10.31
CA PRO A 153 14.57 -4.19 11.64
C PRO A 153 14.14 -3.08 12.62
N ASN A 154 12.87 -3.09 13.04
CA ASN A 154 12.33 -2.14 14.02
C ASN A 154 11.08 -2.68 14.74
N PRO A 155 11.23 -3.76 15.53
CA PRO A 155 10.07 -4.44 16.11
C PRO A 155 9.27 -3.58 17.09
N VAL A 156 9.92 -2.63 17.75
CA VAL A 156 9.24 -1.70 18.67
C VAL A 156 8.32 -0.75 17.90
N ALA A 157 8.77 -0.19 16.77
CA ALA A 157 7.90 0.62 15.94
C ALA A 157 6.74 -0.19 15.35
N THR A 158 7.02 -1.41 14.85
CA THR A 158 5.98 -2.30 14.33
C THR A 158 4.94 -2.66 15.38
N GLN A 159 5.34 -2.88 16.63
CA GLN A 159 4.38 -3.06 17.72
C GLN A 159 3.45 -1.86 17.87
N TYR A 160 3.99 -0.63 17.85
CA TYR A 160 3.17 0.58 17.92
C TYR A 160 2.22 0.71 16.74
N VAL A 161 2.68 0.40 15.52
CA VAL A 161 1.81 0.32 14.33
C VAL A 161 0.66 -0.65 14.57
N MET A 162 0.94 -1.88 14.99
CA MET A 162 -0.09 -2.90 15.19
C MET A 162 -1.10 -2.54 16.30
N GLN A 163 -0.67 -1.80 17.32
CA GLN A 163 -1.51 -1.40 18.45
C GLN A 163 -2.34 -0.13 18.17
N LEU A 164 -1.82 0.80 17.38
CA LEU A 164 -2.38 2.15 17.26
C LEU A 164 -2.95 2.45 15.87
N ALA A 165 -2.46 1.84 14.79
CA ALA A 165 -3.00 2.05 13.45
C ALA A 165 -4.27 1.21 13.22
N ASP A 166 -5.09 1.60 12.24
CA ASP A 166 -6.19 0.77 11.75
C ASP A 166 -5.68 -0.29 10.75
N HIS A 167 -4.63 0.05 9.99
CA HIS A 167 -4.00 -0.84 9.01
C HIS A 167 -2.49 -0.76 9.12
N ALA A 168 -1.83 -1.84 8.72
CA ALA A 168 -0.38 -1.94 8.62
C ALA A 168 -0.01 -2.51 7.25
N THR A 169 0.71 -1.73 6.46
CA THR A 169 1.14 -2.15 5.12
C THR A 169 2.52 -2.78 5.20
N PHE A 170 2.61 -4.10 5.16
CA PHE A 170 3.87 -4.83 5.30
C PHE A 170 4.61 -4.89 3.96
N GLU A 171 5.76 -4.22 3.89
CA GLU A 171 6.59 -4.15 2.70
C GLU A 171 7.55 -5.35 2.64
N VAL A 172 7.03 -6.45 2.12
CA VAL A 172 7.75 -7.73 2.15
C VAL A 172 8.82 -7.76 1.06
N PHE A 173 8.52 -7.22 -0.12
CA PHE A 173 9.44 -7.02 -1.25
C PHE A 173 10.34 -8.23 -1.55
N ARG A 174 9.70 -9.33 -1.96
CA ARG A 174 10.29 -10.55 -2.47
C ARG A 174 9.40 -11.09 -3.57
N ASN A 175 9.96 -11.84 -4.51
CA ASN A 175 9.26 -12.15 -5.75
C ASN A 175 9.11 -13.64 -6.05
N ALA A 176 9.67 -14.55 -5.25
CA ALA A 176 9.56 -15.99 -5.47
C ALA A 176 9.04 -16.75 -4.23
N ILE A 177 8.31 -17.85 -4.43
CA ILE A 177 8.03 -18.85 -3.39
C ILE A 177 9.10 -19.93 -3.48
N ASP A 178 9.65 -20.35 -2.33
CA ASP A 178 10.73 -21.34 -2.24
C ASP A 178 11.96 -20.96 -3.11
N GLY A 179 12.24 -19.65 -3.18
CA GLY A 179 13.43 -19.11 -3.83
C GLY A 179 14.71 -19.33 -3.00
N ASP A 180 15.80 -18.69 -3.41
CA ASP A 180 16.94 -18.53 -2.52
C ASP A 180 16.57 -17.64 -1.31
N TYR A 181 17.34 -17.72 -0.23
CA TYR A 181 17.03 -16.93 0.99
C TYR A 181 16.82 -15.43 0.73
N ALA A 182 17.43 -14.88 -0.32
CA ALA A 182 17.38 -13.47 -0.63
C ALA A 182 16.17 -13.07 -1.50
N ASP A 183 15.53 -14.00 -2.22
CA ASP A 183 14.31 -13.77 -3.03
C ASP A 183 13.05 -14.49 -2.52
N ASP A 184 13.18 -15.37 -1.52
CA ASP A 184 12.09 -16.16 -0.94
C ASP A 184 11.11 -15.31 -0.10
N LEU A 185 9.89 -15.23 -0.61
CA LEU A 185 8.76 -14.52 -0.05
C LEU A 185 8.19 -15.17 1.21
N VAL A 186 8.18 -16.50 1.32
CA VAL A 186 7.71 -17.23 2.51
C VAL A 186 8.67 -16.99 3.67
N VAL A 187 9.98 -17.14 3.43
CA VAL A 187 11.02 -16.89 4.44
C VAL A 187 10.94 -15.45 4.92
N ARG A 188 10.77 -14.50 4.00
CA ARG A 188 10.64 -13.09 4.35
C ARG A 188 9.39 -12.81 5.16
N MET A 189 8.25 -13.37 4.78
CA MET A 189 7.01 -13.19 5.53
C MET A 189 7.09 -13.81 6.94
N ASN A 190 7.73 -14.97 7.07
CA ASN A 190 8.02 -15.57 8.38
C ASN A 190 8.84 -14.62 9.26
N TRP A 191 9.89 -14.00 8.71
CA TRP A 191 10.68 -13.00 9.42
C TRP A 191 9.82 -11.78 9.81
N MET A 192 8.98 -11.28 8.90
CA MET A 192 8.07 -10.15 9.19
C MET A 192 7.11 -10.46 10.35
N LEU A 193 6.61 -11.69 10.45
CA LEU A 193 5.64 -12.08 11.49
C LEU A 193 6.27 -12.49 12.82
N THR A 194 7.50 -13.02 12.81
CA THR A 194 8.13 -13.56 14.03
C THR A 194 9.20 -12.65 14.61
N GLN A 195 9.89 -11.86 13.77
CA GLN A 195 11.00 -11.00 14.18
C GLN A 195 10.64 -9.52 14.13
N GLN A 196 9.94 -9.07 13.09
CA GLN A 196 9.54 -7.68 12.97
C GLN A 196 8.26 -7.40 13.77
N CYS A 197 7.20 -8.18 13.57
CA CYS A 197 5.98 -8.11 14.38
C CYS A 197 6.00 -9.15 15.50
N VAL A 198 6.92 -9.04 16.46
CA VAL A 198 7.04 -10.02 17.56
C VAL A 198 5.69 -10.24 18.27
N VAL A 199 4.87 -9.21 18.40
CA VAL A 199 3.52 -9.30 19.02
C VAL A 199 2.47 -10.04 18.19
N CYS A 200 2.67 -10.23 16.88
CA CYS A 200 1.71 -10.90 16.00
C CYS A 200 1.62 -12.41 16.28
N THR A 201 2.65 -13.01 16.87
CA THR A 201 2.73 -14.46 17.12
C THR A 201 2.73 -14.83 18.61
N GLN A 202 2.65 -13.83 19.49
CA GLN A 202 2.66 -14.00 20.95
C GLN A 202 1.26 -13.78 21.54
N PRO A 203 0.92 -14.37 22.71
CA PRO A 203 -0.35 -14.14 23.37
C PRO A 203 -0.69 -12.65 23.51
N GLY A 204 -1.94 -12.26 23.21
CA GLY A 204 -2.39 -10.87 23.16
C GLY A 204 -2.46 -10.28 21.75
N TRP A 205 -2.12 -11.07 20.71
CA TRP A 205 -2.31 -10.71 19.29
C TRP A 205 -3.77 -10.37 18.97
N GLU A 206 -4.73 -10.91 19.72
CA GLU A 206 -6.17 -10.66 19.61
C GLU A 206 -6.53 -9.20 19.89
N ASN A 207 -5.69 -8.48 20.65
CA ASN A 207 -5.92 -7.08 21.02
C ASN A 207 -5.28 -6.10 20.02
N LEU A 208 -4.57 -6.60 19.01
CA LEU A 208 -3.98 -5.75 17.98
C LEU A 208 -5.09 -5.15 17.12
N ARG A 209 -4.95 -3.86 16.83
CA ARG A 209 -5.95 -3.08 16.09
C ARG A 209 -5.75 -3.21 14.59
N ALA A 210 -4.50 -3.14 14.15
CA ALA A 210 -4.19 -2.98 12.74
C ALA A 210 -4.49 -4.26 11.95
N LYS A 211 -5.07 -4.11 10.76
CA LYS A 211 -5.16 -5.17 9.76
C LYS A 211 -4.00 -5.09 8.78
N ILE A 212 -3.33 -6.22 8.55
CA ILE A 212 -2.15 -6.33 7.72
C ILE A 212 -2.55 -6.46 6.24
N THR A 213 -1.98 -5.57 5.42
CA THR A 213 -1.93 -5.69 3.95
C THR A 213 -0.51 -6.09 3.56
N ILE A 214 -0.35 -7.03 2.63
CA ILE A 214 0.97 -7.46 2.15
C ILE A 214 1.32 -6.71 0.86
N LEU A 215 2.37 -5.91 0.90
CA LEU A 215 2.87 -5.14 -0.24
C LEU A 215 4.09 -5.83 -0.87
N VAL A 216 4.03 -6.06 -2.18
CA VAL A 216 5.16 -6.53 -2.99
C VAL A 216 5.65 -5.45 -3.95
N GLU A 217 6.87 -5.58 -4.43
CA GLU A 217 7.49 -4.56 -5.28
C GLU A 217 7.19 -4.81 -6.75
N GLY A 218 6.75 -3.78 -7.48
CA GLY A 218 6.48 -3.83 -8.92
C GLY A 218 7.53 -3.12 -9.79
N SER A 219 8.47 -2.39 -9.19
CA SER A 219 9.40 -1.53 -9.92
C SER A 219 10.44 -2.32 -10.70
N CYS A 220 10.61 -2.00 -11.98
CA CYS A 220 11.71 -2.55 -12.80
C CYS A 220 13.06 -1.88 -12.53
N THR A 221 13.05 -0.79 -11.76
CA THR A 221 14.21 0.09 -11.59
C THR A 221 14.89 -0.03 -10.23
N LYS A 222 14.49 -0.98 -9.37
CA LYS A 222 15.18 -1.23 -8.08
C LYS A 222 16.67 -1.56 -8.31
N VAL A 223 17.50 -1.05 -7.40
CA VAL A 223 18.97 -0.99 -7.53
C VAL A 223 19.59 -2.32 -7.07
N ASN A 224 20.53 -2.85 -7.87
CA ASN A 224 21.44 -3.98 -7.62
C ASN A 224 20.91 -5.39 -7.28
N TYR A 225 19.63 -5.58 -6.93
CA TYR A 225 19.07 -6.92 -6.60
C TYR A 225 17.62 -7.06 -7.03
N CYS A 226 17.26 -6.43 -8.15
CA CYS A 226 15.89 -6.35 -8.64
C CYS A 226 15.25 -7.72 -8.87
N ASN A 227 16.02 -8.67 -9.43
CA ASN A 227 15.66 -10.07 -9.61
C ASN A 227 15.20 -10.78 -8.33
N LYS A 228 15.55 -10.27 -7.15
CA LYS A 228 15.22 -10.88 -5.86
C LYS A 228 14.03 -10.24 -5.17
N VAL A 229 13.79 -8.95 -5.42
CA VAL A 229 12.83 -8.18 -4.64
C VAL A 229 11.61 -7.76 -5.44
N SER A 230 11.72 -7.67 -6.77
CA SER A 230 10.68 -7.09 -7.62
C SER A 230 9.99 -8.13 -8.49
N MET A 231 8.67 -8.07 -8.49
CA MET A 231 7.80 -8.84 -9.39
C MET A 231 8.00 -8.47 -10.86
N CYS A 232 8.60 -7.30 -11.17
CA CYS A 232 8.92 -6.94 -12.56
C CYS A 232 9.86 -7.95 -13.24
N ALA A 233 10.67 -8.70 -12.48
CA ALA A 233 11.55 -9.73 -13.04
C ALA A 233 10.79 -10.86 -13.77
N PHE A 234 9.48 -10.95 -13.59
CA PHE A 234 8.60 -11.92 -14.24
C PHE A 234 7.63 -11.17 -15.17
N ASP A 235 8.10 -10.80 -16.36
CA ASP A 235 7.29 -10.10 -17.35
C ASP A 235 6.51 -11.01 -18.28
N ALA A 236 5.43 -10.48 -18.85
CA ALA A 236 4.63 -11.17 -19.86
C ALA A 236 4.13 -10.21 -20.93
N VAL A 237 4.22 -10.64 -22.19
CA VAL A 237 3.69 -9.89 -23.35
C VAL A 237 2.17 -10.04 -23.43
N GLU A 238 1.62 -11.16 -22.97
CA GLU A 238 0.20 -11.48 -23.07
C GLU A 238 -0.41 -11.64 -21.66
N TYR A 239 -1.67 -11.24 -21.55
CA TYR A 239 -2.54 -11.58 -20.41
C TYR A 239 -3.65 -12.49 -20.91
N PRO A 240 -4.05 -13.54 -20.17
CA PRO A 240 -3.46 -14.04 -18.91
C PRO A 240 -2.12 -14.77 -19.09
N SER A 241 -1.24 -14.74 -18.08
CA SER A 241 0.02 -15.49 -18.07
C SER A 241 0.42 -15.90 -16.64
N SER A 242 0.39 -17.19 -16.33
CA SER A 242 0.78 -17.67 -14.99
C SER A 242 2.30 -17.68 -14.78
N ALA A 243 3.10 -17.54 -15.83
CA ALA A 243 4.56 -17.53 -15.79
C ALA A 243 5.17 -16.12 -15.73
N GLY A 244 4.36 -15.06 -15.82
CA GLY A 244 4.78 -13.66 -15.68
C GLY A 244 3.61 -12.68 -15.71
N GLY A 245 3.84 -11.40 -15.43
CA GLY A 245 2.77 -10.39 -15.37
C GLY A 245 1.84 -10.57 -14.17
N ILE A 246 0.62 -10.04 -14.25
CA ILE A 246 -0.26 -9.90 -13.08
C ILE A 246 -0.75 -11.24 -12.51
N GLU A 247 -0.98 -12.25 -13.35
CA GLU A 247 -1.44 -13.55 -12.88
C GLU A 247 -0.35 -14.31 -12.13
N TYR A 248 0.90 -14.22 -12.54
CA TYR A 248 2.03 -14.72 -11.76
C TYR A 248 2.00 -14.15 -10.34
N ILE A 249 1.88 -12.82 -10.22
CA ILE A 249 1.85 -12.15 -8.91
C ILE A 249 0.66 -12.64 -8.09
N TRP A 250 -0.54 -12.68 -8.68
CA TRP A 250 -1.73 -13.15 -8.01
C TRP A 250 -1.58 -14.59 -7.47
N ASN A 251 -1.04 -15.50 -8.29
CA ASN A 251 -0.83 -16.88 -7.90
C ASN A 251 0.23 -17.01 -6.80
N THR A 252 1.34 -16.28 -6.93
CA THR A 252 2.42 -16.23 -5.94
C THR A 252 1.91 -15.72 -4.58
N MET A 253 1.12 -14.66 -4.56
CA MET A 253 0.55 -14.10 -3.33
C MET A 253 -0.50 -15.02 -2.69
N ASN A 254 -1.33 -15.69 -3.50
CA ASN A 254 -2.28 -16.68 -2.99
C ASN A 254 -1.58 -17.92 -2.43
N LEU A 255 -0.46 -18.34 -3.03
CA LEU A 255 0.37 -19.41 -2.50
C LEU A 255 1.04 -18.99 -1.19
N LEU A 256 1.58 -17.77 -1.09
CA LEU A 256 2.08 -17.22 0.18
C LEU A 256 1.04 -17.32 1.29
N ARG A 257 -0.20 -16.89 1.01
CA ARG A 257 -1.31 -16.97 1.95
C ARG A 257 -1.51 -18.39 2.48
N GLN A 258 -1.51 -19.38 1.59
CA GLN A 258 -1.66 -20.78 1.97
C GLN A 258 -0.47 -21.26 2.82
N ARG A 259 0.76 -20.93 2.39
CA ARG A 259 2.00 -21.33 3.04
C ARG A 259 2.18 -20.74 4.43
N MET A 260 1.72 -19.51 4.68
CA MET A 260 1.70 -18.93 6.03
C MET A 260 0.99 -19.82 7.06
N ILE A 261 -0.07 -20.52 6.64
CA ILE A 261 -0.85 -21.41 7.51
C ILE A 261 -0.29 -22.83 7.47
N SER A 262 -0.06 -23.39 6.28
CA SER A 262 0.37 -24.80 6.14
C SER A 262 1.75 -25.05 6.74
N ASP A 263 2.62 -24.06 6.69
CA ASP A 263 4.00 -24.16 7.20
C ASP A 263 4.06 -23.83 8.70
N GLY A 264 2.92 -23.50 9.32
CA GLY A 264 2.82 -23.22 10.75
C GLY A 264 3.44 -21.89 11.18
N ILE A 265 3.60 -20.92 10.26
CA ILE A 265 4.09 -19.57 10.61
C ILE A 265 3.06 -18.87 11.52
N ILE A 266 1.78 -19.00 11.17
CA ILE A 266 0.63 -18.51 11.96
C ILE A 266 -0.52 -19.52 11.87
N THR A 267 -1.42 -19.46 12.85
CA THR A 267 -2.68 -20.23 12.80
C THR A 267 -3.70 -19.57 11.86
N THR A 268 -4.71 -20.33 11.43
CA THR A 268 -5.85 -19.78 10.68
C THR A 268 -6.58 -18.67 11.46
N GLU A 269 -6.65 -18.80 12.79
CA GLU A 269 -7.29 -17.80 13.65
C GLU A 269 -6.50 -16.48 13.68
N GLN A 270 -5.18 -16.58 13.85
CA GLN A 270 -4.27 -15.44 13.75
C GLN A 270 -4.36 -14.80 12.37
N PHE A 271 -4.39 -15.59 11.30
CA PHE A 271 -4.52 -15.07 9.94
C PHE A 271 -5.82 -14.27 9.76
N ASN A 272 -6.97 -14.84 10.12
CA ASN A 272 -8.27 -14.17 9.97
C ASN A 272 -8.40 -12.91 10.83
N SER A 273 -7.68 -12.82 11.94
CA SER A 273 -7.70 -11.65 12.81
C SER A 273 -6.68 -10.58 12.40
N LEU A 274 -5.47 -10.96 12.05
CA LEU A 274 -4.39 -10.00 11.80
C LEU A 274 -4.43 -9.44 10.39
N PHE A 275 -4.92 -10.18 9.41
CA PHE A 275 -4.90 -9.77 8.01
C PHE A 275 -6.25 -9.20 7.56
N ASP A 276 -6.21 -8.33 6.56
CA ASP A 276 -7.42 -7.75 5.98
C ASP A 276 -8.11 -8.71 4.99
N VAL A 277 -8.55 -9.88 5.50
CA VAL A 277 -9.11 -10.98 4.68
C VAL A 277 -10.43 -10.64 3.99
N HIS A 278 -11.11 -9.58 4.43
CA HIS A 278 -12.37 -9.09 3.86
C HIS A 278 -12.20 -7.77 3.08
N GLY A 279 -10.99 -7.19 3.08
CA GLY A 279 -10.64 -6.02 2.31
C GLY A 279 -9.45 -6.31 1.39
N THR A 280 -8.38 -5.54 1.56
CA THR A 280 -7.21 -5.58 0.67
C THR A 280 -6.11 -6.40 1.31
N LEU A 281 -6.01 -7.67 0.93
CA LEU A 281 -4.95 -8.54 1.44
C LEU A 281 -3.59 -8.27 0.79
N PHE A 282 -3.59 -7.93 -0.50
CA PHE A 282 -2.39 -7.76 -1.31
C PHE A 282 -2.36 -6.40 -1.97
N ALA A 283 -1.17 -5.80 -2.03
CA ALA A 283 -0.90 -4.58 -2.76
C ALA A 283 0.38 -4.75 -3.59
N ILE A 284 0.49 -3.97 -4.67
CA ILE A 284 1.68 -3.93 -5.52
C ILE A 284 2.19 -2.49 -5.53
N ASN A 285 3.45 -2.32 -5.13
CA ASN A 285 4.12 -1.03 -5.19
C ASN A 285 4.42 -0.63 -6.63
N ASP A 286 4.65 0.66 -6.83
CA ASP A 286 5.09 1.25 -8.08
C ASP A 286 4.04 1.11 -9.21
N TRP A 287 3.04 2.00 -9.16
CA TRP A 287 2.03 2.14 -10.21
C TRP A 287 2.62 2.36 -11.61
N GLU A 288 3.77 3.02 -11.69
CA GLU A 288 4.40 3.31 -12.98
C GLU A 288 4.69 1.99 -13.71
N TRP A 289 5.33 1.03 -13.06
CA TRP A 289 5.66 -0.25 -13.70
C TRP A 289 4.53 -1.30 -13.63
N SER A 290 3.82 -1.39 -12.51
CA SER A 290 2.81 -2.45 -12.31
C SER A 290 1.65 -2.38 -13.29
N ARG A 291 1.32 -1.21 -13.84
CA ARG A 291 0.32 -1.09 -14.92
C ARG A 291 0.72 -1.76 -16.25
N CYS A 292 1.99 -2.16 -16.40
CA CYS A 292 2.48 -2.91 -17.56
C CYS A 292 2.26 -4.43 -17.43
N PHE A 293 1.89 -4.92 -16.23
CA PHE A 293 1.75 -6.37 -15.97
C PHE A 293 0.51 -7.00 -16.62
N TYR A 294 -0.34 -6.18 -17.24
CA TYR A 294 -1.62 -6.58 -17.85
C TYR A 294 -1.50 -6.87 -19.35
N GLY A 295 -0.28 -7.03 -19.85
CA GLY A 295 0.02 -7.41 -21.23
C GLY A 295 0.14 -6.23 -22.20
N ASP A 296 0.94 -6.46 -23.23
CA ASP A 296 1.46 -5.45 -24.15
C ASP A 296 0.33 -4.80 -24.98
N SER A 297 -0.65 -5.61 -25.41
CA SER A 297 -1.83 -5.14 -26.14
C SER A 297 -2.66 -4.15 -25.31
N PHE A 298 -2.90 -4.48 -24.04
CA PHE A 298 -3.64 -3.64 -23.12
C PHE A 298 -2.88 -2.35 -22.82
N SER A 299 -1.61 -2.44 -22.44
CA SER A 299 -0.80 -1.27 -22.13
C SER A 299 -0.64 -0.32 -23.32
N LYS A 300 -0.52 -0.85 -24.55
CA LYS A 300 -0.53 -0.05 -25.79
C LYS A 300 -1.87 0.65 -26.01
N LYS A 301 -2.99 -0.05 -25.81
CA LYS A 301 -4.34 0.54 -25.93
C LYS A 301 -4.56 1.68 -24.92
N MET A 302 -4.04 1.53 -23.70
CA MET A 302 -4.10 2.56 -22.66
C MET A 302 -3.09 3.70 -22.88
N GLY A 303 -2.16 3.56 -23.84
CA GLY A 303 -1.18 4.60 -24.14
C GLY A 303 -0.12 4.79 -23.06
N TYR A 304 0.22 3.76 -22.28
CA TYR A 304 1.23 3.88 -21.21
C TYR A 304 2.66 3.89 -21.80
N PRO A 305 3.32 5.06 -21.84
CA PRO A 305 4.54 5.21 -22.64
C PRO A 305 5.74 4.48 -22.03
N ASN A 306 5.76 4.34 -20.71
CA ASN A 306 6.82 3.62 -20.01
C ASN A 306 6.75 2.10 -20.26
N CYS A 307 5.56 1.55 -20.55
CA CYS A 307 5.41 0.14 -20.89
C CYS A 307 6.11 -0.25 -22.19
N HIS A 308 6.41 0.69 -23.09
CA HIS A 308 7.25 0.41 -24.27
C HIS A 308 8.67 -0.04 -23.92
N LYS A 309 9.15 0.28 -22.71
CA LYS A 309 10.47 -0.13 -22.21
C LYS A 309 10.38 -1.31 -21.24
N TYR A 310 9.17 -1.74 -20.87
CA TYR A 310 8.92 -2.71 -19.81
C TYR A 310 9.73 -3.99 -19.99
N HIS A 311 9.57 -4.70 -21.10
CA HIS A 311 10.28 -5.96 -21.35
C HIS A 311 11.80 -5.83 -21.26
N ARG A 312 12.35 -4.70 -21.72
CA ARG A 312 13.79 -4.45 -21.62
C ARG A 312 14.22 -4.19 -20.18
N GLU A 313 13.48 -3.37 -19.43
CA GLU A 313 13.81 -3.10 -18.03
C GLU A 313 13.54 -4.32 -17.13
N ALA A 314 12.53 -5.13 -17.42
CA ALA A 314 12.27 -6.42 -16.79
C ALA A 314 13.41 -7.41 -17.03
N SER A 315 13.88 -7.54 -18.27
CA SER A 315 15.07 -8.35 -18.59
C SER A 315 16.31 -7.90 -17.82
N ARG A 316 16.50 -6.58 -17.68
CA ARG A 316 17.60 -6.02 -16.85
C ARG A 316 17.39 -6.26 -15.36
N CYS A 317 16.15 -6.22 -14.89
CA CYS A 317 15.80 -6.53 -13.51
C CYS A 317 16.15 -7.98 -13.20
N HIS A 318 15.73 -8.91 -14.06
CA HIS A 318 15.99 -10.35 -13.95
C HIS A 318 17.50 -10.70 -13.99
N ALA A 319 18.29 -9.95 -14.77
CA ALA A 319 19.72 -10.20 -14.93
C ALA A 319 20.64 -9.59 -13.85
N ARG A 320 20.10 -8.74 -12.95
CA ARG A 320 20.85 -8.20 -11.80
C ARG A 320 20.94 -9.22 -10.68
#